data_AF-A0A4U3M7U3-F1
#
_entry.id   AF-A0A4U3M7U3-F1
#
_cell.length_a   1.000
_cell.length_b   1.000
_cell.length_c   1.000
_cell.angle_alpha   90.00
_cell.angle_beta   90.00
_cell.angle_gamma   90.00
#
_symmetry.space_group_name_H-M   'P 1'
#
loop_
_entity.id
_entity.type
_entity.pdbx_description
1 polymer ?
#
loop_
_entity_poly.entity_id
_entity_poly.type
_entity_poly.pdbx_seq_one_letter_code
_entity_poly.pdbx_strand_id
1 'polypeptide(L)'
;MTLYPRTEPLNVNMPKTYFGRKPEDLTHGLGWVRACPIYQVPSSPGSTRPEVGEYAFSCYVVETFGNDMVKVRFDWDGVPGQREQIVYPHEIHAPKCQCRACKTDHIYNVD
;
A
#
# COMPACT_ATOMS: atom_id res chain seq x y z
N MET A 1 6.08 15.87 33.49
CA MET A 1 6.70 16.20 32.18
C MET A 1 5.83 15.57 31.10
N THR A 2 5.03 16.37 30.41
CA THR A 2 4.13 15.91 29.36
C THR A 2 4.82 16.16 28.03
N LEU A 3 5.39 15.13 27.42
CA LEU A 3 5.94 15.21 26.08
C LEU A 3 4.80 14.95 25.09
N TYR A 4 4.19 16.01 24.57
CA TYR A 4 3.39 15.91 23.36
C TYR A 4 4.34 15.53 22.20
N PRO A 5 4.03 14.51 21.38
CA PRO A 5 4.84 14.23 20.21
C PRO A 5 4.76 15.43 19.26
N ARG A 6 5.94 15.93 18.93
CA ARG A 6 6.23 16.96 17.94
C ARG A 6 5.39 16.68 16.68
N THR A 7 4.33 17.45 16.46
CA THR A 7 3.65 17.49 15.16
C THR A 7 4.61 18.14 14.19
N GLU A 8 5.44 17.32 13.54
CA GLU A 8 6.16 17.71 12.34
C GLU A 8 5.15 18.24 11.31
N PRO A 9 5.49 19.29 10.54
CA PRO A 9 4.60 19.79 9.51
C PRO A 9 4.30 18.66 8.54
N LEU A 10 3.00 18.42 8.29
CA LEU A 10 2.49 17.47 7.30
C LEU A 10 3.19 17.69 5.96
N ASN A 11 4.20 16.88 5.67
CA ASN A 11 4.83 16.85 4.36
C ASN A 11 3.80 16.29 3.38
N VAL A 12 3.09 17.18 2.68
CA VAL A 12 2.04 16.88 1.70
C VAL A 12 2.51 16.00 0.53
N ASN A 13 3.82 15.76 0.42
CA ASN A 13 4.43 14.89 -0.59
C ASN A 13 4.87 13.53 -0.04
N MET A 14 4.87 13.30 1.28
CA MET A 14 5.13 11.99 1.85
C MET A 14 3.81 11.22 1.97
N PRO A 15 3.75 9.95 1.51
CA PRO A 15 2.57 9.14 1.71
C PRO A 15 2.30 9.03 3.21
N LYS A 16 1.04 9.20 3.62
CA LYS A 16 0.61 8.92 5.00
C LYS A 16 0.61 7.41 5.16
N THR A 17 1.77 6.84 5.43
CA THR A 17 1.92 5.40 5.52
C THR A 17 1.71 4.93 6.95
N TYR A 18 1.47 3.64 7.15
CA TYR A 18 1.43 3.06 8.50
C TYR A 18 2.85 2.82 9.06
N PHE A 19 3.79 3.71 8.77
CA PHE A 19 5.16 3.66 9.26
C PHE A 19 5.18 3.59 10.80
N GLY A 20 5.90 2.60 11.35
CA GLY A 20 6.00 2.37 12.80
C GLY A 20 4.80 1.64 13.44
N ARG A 21 3.75 1.31 12.68
CA ARG A 21 2.70 0.39 13.16
C ARG A 21 3.18 -1.05 13.11
N LYS A 22 2.74 -1.85 14.08
CA LYS A 22 2.95 -3.30 14.02
C LYS A 22 2.00 -3.91 12.98
N PRO A 23 2.40 -4.96 12.26
CA PRO A 23 1.52 -5.69 11.33
C PRO A 23 0.17 -6.08 11.94
N GLU A 24 0.16 -6.50 13.21
CA GLU A 24 -1.04 -6.90 13.96
C GLU A 24 -2.05 -5.76 14.13
N ASP A 25 -1.59 -4.51 14.26
CA ASP A 25 -2.47 -3.35 14.36
C ASP A 25 -3.25 -3.11 13.05
N LEU A 26 -2.72 -3.64 11.93
CA LEU A 26 -3.28 -3.43 10.61
C LEU A 26 -4.34 -4.48 10.27
N THR A 27 -4.15 -5.72 10.71
CA THR A 27 -5.06 -6.84 10.43
C THR A 27 -6.36 -6.76 11.24
N HIS A 28 -6.35 -6.13 12.42
CA HIS A 28 -7.49 -6.15 13.36
C HIS A 28 -8.38 -4.90 13.37
N GLY A 29 -8.18 -3.91 12.50
CA GLY A 29 -8.99 -2.69 12.61
C GLY A 29 -8.93 -1.63 11.52
N LEU A 30 -8.18 -1.83 10.43
CA LEU A 30 -8.00 -0.77 9.43
C LEU A 30 -9.02 -0.75 8.28
N GLY A 31 -9.79 -1.83 8.08
CA GLY A 31 -10.70 -1.93 6.95
C GLY A 31 -9.96 -1.77 5.62
N TRP A 32 -10.55 -1.00 4.70
CA TRP A 32 -9.97 -0.70 3.39
C TRP A 32 -8.78 0.27 3.50
N VAL A 33 -7.65 -0.13 2.92
CA VAL A 33 -6.43 0.67 2.81
C VAL A 33 -6.06 0.82 1.33
N ARG A 34 -4.96 1.54 1.04
CA ARG A 34 -4.43 1.64 -0.32
C ARG A 34 -2.97 1.23 -0.35
N ALA A 35 -2.52 0.61 -1.44
CA ALA A 35 -1.11 0.29 -1.66
C ALA A 35 -0.77 0.34 -3.15
N CYS A 36 0.51 0.50 -3.48
CA CYS A 36 0.97 0.36 -4.86
C CYS A 36 1.23 -1.13 -5.17
N PRO A 37 0.62 -1.70 -6.21
CA PRO A 37 0.88 -3.07 -6.63
C PRO A 37 2.32 -3.21 -7.13
N ILE A 38 2.93 -4.36 -6.91
CA ILE A 38 4.23 -4.73 -7.50
C ILE A 38 3.99 -5.65 -8.70
N TYR A 39 4.46 -5.23 -9.86
CA TYR A 39 4.38 -5.99 -11.10
C TYR A 39 5.69 -6.71 -11.39
N GLN A 40 5.61 -7.93 -11.94
CA GLN A 40 6.77 -8.59 -12.53
C GLN A 40 6.90 -8.14 -13.98
N VAL A 41 7.89 -7.30 -14.26
CA VAL A 41 8.14 -6.80 -15.62
C VAL A 41 9.35 -7.51 -16.24
N PRO A 42 9.31 -7.86 -17.54
CA PRO A 42 10.46 -8.46 -18.22
C PRO A 42 11.69 -7.55 -18.13
N SER A 43 12.82 -8.10 -17.70
CA SER A 43 14.10 -7.38 -17.61
C SER A 43 15.12 -7.85 -18.64
N SER A 44 15.05 -9.14 -19.03
CA SER A 44 15.85 -9.78 -20.07
C SER A 44 15.14 -11.06 -20.55
N PRO A 45 15.58 -11.72 -21.63
CA PRO A 45 15.06 -13.03 -22.00
C PRO A 45 15.14 -14.01 -20.82
N GLY A 46 14.00 -14.58 -20.43
CA GLY A 46 13.89 -15.53 -19.31
C GLY A 46 13.94 -14.92 -17.91
N SER A 47 13.96 -13.59 -17.76
CA SER A 47 14.02 -12.93 -16.45
C SER A 47 12.95 -11.85 -16.29
N THR A 48 12.52 -11.65 -15.04
CA THR A 48 11.63 -10.57 -14.64
C THR A 48 12.25 -9.82 -13.47
N ARG A 49 11.79 -8.59 -13.26
CA ARG A 49 12.11 -7.80 -12.07
C ARG A 49 10.82 -7.27 -11.45
N PRO A 50 10.78 -7.08 -10.13
CA PRO A 50 9.69 -6.37 -9.49
C PRO A 50 9.77 -4.87 -9.82
N GLU A 51 8.63 -4.27 -10.15
CA GLU A 51 8.49 -2.83 -10.33
C GLU A 51 7.23 -2.35 -9.59
N VAL A 52 7.38 -1.30 -8.78
CA VAL A 52 6.28 -0.71 -8.00
C VAL A 52 5.41 0.13 -8.93
N GLY A 53 4.11 -0.12 -8.94
CA GLY A 53 3.13 0.64 -9.70
C GLY A 53 3.08 2.10 -9.29
N GLU A 54 2.85 2.98 -10.26
CA GLU A 54 2.77 4.43 -10.03
C GLU A 54 1.57 4.83 -9.16
N TYR A 55 0.52 4.01 -9.16
CA TYR A 55 -0.77 4.34 -8.56
C TYR A 55 -1.14 3.40 -7.41
N ALA A 56 -1.73 3.98 -6.36
CA ALA A 56 -2.18 3.24 -5.20
C ALA A 56 -3.65 2.81 -5.36
N PHE A 57 -3.92 1.52 -5.25
CA PHE A 57 -5.23 0.91 -5.39
C PHE A 57 -5.80 0.48 -4.04
N SER A 58 -7.13 0.41 -3.96
CA SER A 58 -7.81 -0.11 -2.78
C SER A 58 -7.48 -1.58 -2.57
N CYS A 59 -7.11 -1.90 -1.33
CA CYS A 59 -6.83 -3.25 -0.90
C CYS A 59 -7.27 -3.44 0.56
N TYR A 60 -7.39 -4.69 0.96
CA TYR A 60 -7.66 -5.06 2.34
C TYR A 60 -6.50 -5.87 2.90
N VAL A 61 -6.18 -5.64 4.17
CA VAL A 61 -5.17 -6.42 4.88
C VAL A 61 -5.79 -7.78 5.24
N VAL A 62 -5.18 -8.86 4.79
CA VAL A 62 -5.66 -10.24 4.96
C VAL A 62 -5.16 -10.82 6.28
N GLU A 63 -3.85 -10.81 6.47
CA GLU A 63 -3.16 -11.43 7.61
C GLU A 63 -1.76 -10.84 7.76
N THR A 64 -1.11 -11.13 8.88
CA THR A 64 0.31 -10.83 9.05
C THR A 64 1.16 -11.81 8.22
N PHE A 65 2.34 -11.37 7.80
CA PHE A 65 3.30 -12.22 7.12
C PHE A 65 4.67 -12.06 7.78
N GLY A 66 5.07 -13.07 8.56
CA GLY A 66 6.22 -12.94 9.46
C GLY A 66 5.98 -11.86 10.53
N ASN A 67 7.08 -11.28 11.04
CA ASN A 67 7.03 -10.33 12.15
C ASN A 67 6.85 -8.87 11.71
N ASP A 68 7.16 -8.56 10.44
CA ASP A 68 7.35 -7.18 9.98
C ASP A 68 6.46 -6.78 8.80
N MET A 69 5.74 -7.73 8.19
CA MET A 69 4.95 -7.50 6.97
C MET A 69 3.50 -7.94 7.14
N VAL A 70 2.67 -7.52 6.20
CA VAL A 70 1.30 -8.00 6.06
C VAL A 70 1.04 -8.45 4.63
N LYS A 71 0.09 -9.37 4.49
CA LYS A 71 -0.48 -9.73 3.20
C LYS A 71 -1.68 -8.81 2.93
N VAL A 72 -1.68 -8.14 1.79
CA VAL A 72 -2.82 -7.36 1.29
C VAL A 72 -3.44 -8.02 0.08
N ARG A 73 -4.75 -7.87 -0.11
CA ARG A 73 -5.44 -8.27 -1.35
C ARG A 73 -6.10 -7.07 -2.01
N PHE A 74 -5.78 -6.86 -3.28
CA PHE A 74 -6.33 -5.78 -4.12
C PHE A 74 -7.73 -6.11 -4.64
N ASP A 75 -8.57 -5.07 -4.74
CA ASP A 75 -9.99 -5.14 -5.15
C ASP A 75 -10.22 -4.72 -6.60
N TRP A 76 -9.34 -5.15 -7.51
CA TRP A 76 -9.53 -4.93 -8.94
C TRP A 76 -10.15 -6.15 -9.63
N ASP A 77 -11.27 -5.94 -10.31
CA ASP A 77 -11.82 -6.93 -11.24
C ASP A 77 -11.10 -6.84 -12.60
N GLY A 78 -10.82 -7.99 -13.20
CA GLY A 78 -10.38 -8.09 -14.60
C GLY A 78 -8.87 -7.91 -14.89
N VAL A 79 -8.02 -7.59 -13.91
CA VAL A 79 -6.56 -7.54 -14.14
C VAL A 79 -5.93 -8.94 -13.93
N PRO A 80 -5.36 -9.58 -14.98
CA PRO A 80 -4.59 -10.82 -14.81
C PRO A 80 -3.32 -10.53 -14.01
N GLY A 81 -3.25 -10.99 -12.75
CA GLY A 81 -2.11 -10.76 -11.87
C GLY A 81 -2.30 -11.31 -10.46
N GLN A 82 -1.23 -11.24 -9.65
CA GLN A 82 -1.28 -11.57 -8.23
C GLN A 82 -2.21 -10.58 -7.51
N ARG A 83 -3.38 -11.06 -7.09
CA ARG A 83 -4.32 -10.28 -6.27
C ARG A 83 -3.79 -10.03 -4.87
N GLU A 84 -2.87 -10.87 -4.40
CA GLU A 84 -2.27 -10.78 -3.08
C GLU A 84 -0.81 -10.37 -3.16
N GLN A 85 -0.40 -9.50 -2.24
CA GLN A 85 0.97 -9.03 -2.15
C GLN A 85 1.39 -8.95 -0.68
N ILE A 86 2.66 -9.25 -0.42
CA ILE A 86 3.27 -9.02 0.88
C ILE A 86 3.91 -7.63 0.84
N VAL A 87 3.54 -6.79 1.80
CA VAL A 87 4.02 -5.41 1.91
C VAL A 87 4.37 -5.10 3.36
N TYR A 88 5.30 -4.17 3.53
CA TYR A 88 5.56 -3.59 4.84
C TYR A 88 4.48 -2.56 5.20
N PRO A 89 4.20 -2.36 6.51
CA PRO A 89 3.33 -1.29 6.98
C PRO A 89 3.64 0.10 6.38
N HIS A 90 4.91 0.39 6.13
CA HIS A 90 5.34 1.67 5.56
C HIS A 90 5.08 1.81 4.06
N GLU A 91 4.67 0.75 3.37
CA GLU A 91 4.28 0.76 1.96
C GLU A 91 2.75 0.90 1.80
N ILE A 92 2.00 0.83 2.90
CA ILE A 92 0.54 0.94 2.90
C ILE A 92 0.13 2.37 3.20
N HIS A 93 -0.71 2.92 2.35
CA HIS A 93 -1.24 4.27 2.41
C HIS A 93 -2.54 4.30 3.25
N ALA A 94 -2.63 5.26 4.16
CA ALA A 94 -3.80 5.49 4.96
C ALA A 94 -5.00 5.98 4.11
N PRO A 95 -6.26 5.74 4.52
CA PRO A 95 -7.48 6.08 3.77
C PRO A 95 -7.62 7.55 3.34
N LYS A 96 -6.86 8.47 3.93
CA LYS A 96 -6.86 9.92 3.62
C LYS A 96 -5.49 10.43 3.16
N CYS A 97 -4.68 9.55 2.58
CA CYS A 97 -3.40 9.90 2.00
C CYS A 97 -3.61 10.78 0.76
N GLN A 98 -2.83 11.86 0.65
CA GLN A 98 -2.91 12.85 -0.43
C GLN A 98 -1.62 12.93 -1.26
N CYS A 99 -0.79 11.88 -1.22
CA CYS A 99 0.38 11.81 -2.10
C CYS A 99 -0.05 11.64 -3.57
N ARG A 100 0.89 11.87 -4.50
CA ARG A 100 0.65 11.74 -5.94
C ARG A 100 0.00 10.41 -6.32
N ALA A 101 0.49 9.28 -5.79
CA ALA A 101 -0.04 7.95 -6.07
C ALA A 101 -1.50 7.75 -5.63
N CYS A 102 -1.98 8.49 -4.61
CA CYS A 102 -3.36 8.44 -4.13
C CYS A 102 -4.29 9.47 -4.76
N LYS A 103 -3.74 10.56 -5.31
CA LYS A 103 -4.51 11.70 -5.86
C LYS A 103 -5.04 11.46 -7.26
N THR A 104 -4.46 10.54 -8.00
CA THR A 104 -5.06 10.00 -9.22
C THR A 104 -6.19 9.06 -8.84
N ASP A 105 -7.29 9.64 -8.35
CA ASP A 105 -8.60 9.08 -8.67
C ASP A 105 -8.68 9.06 -10.21
N HIS A 106 -9.23 8.01 -10.80
CA HIS A 106 -9.48 7.86 -12.24
C HIS A 106 -8.29 7.40 -13.11
N ILE A 107 -8.08 6.09 -13.22
CA ILE A 107 -7.69 5.49 -14.52
C ILE A 107 -8.46 4.20 -14.84
N TYR A 108 -9.03 3.50 -13.85
CA TYR A 108 -9.75 2.23 -14.10
C TYR A 108 -11.14 2.21 -13.44
N ASN A 109 -12.04 3.11 -13.85
CA ASN A 109 -13.46 2.75 -13.85
C ASN A 109 -13.65 1.89 -15.11
N VAL A 110 -13.68 0.58 -14.94
CA VAL A 110 -14.21 -0.29 -15.98
C VAL A 110 -15.71 -0.22 -15.80
N ASP A 111 -16.37 0.55 -16.67
CA ASP A 111 -17.84 0.52 -16.82
C ASP A 111 -18.33 -0.89 -17.22
#